data_AF-A0A432XJW5-F1
#
_entry.id   AF-A0A432XJW5-F1
#
_cell.length_a   1.000
_cell.length_b   1.000
_cell.length_c   1.000
_cell.angle_alpha   90.00
_cell.angle_beta   90.00
_cell.angle_gamma   90.00
#
_symmetry.space_group_name_H-M   'P 1'
#
loop_
_entity.id
_entity.type
_entity.pdbx_description
1 polymer ?
#
loop_
_entity_poly.entity_id
_entity_poly.type
_entity_poly.pdbx_seq_one_letter_code
_entity_poly.pdbx_strand_id
1 'polypeptide(L)'
;MELIFASLISGLIGALASAYLFLKYEKKKFRLDTAKKLFGNRYDLNGDEFSRAMNEIYFVFHYNEKVLRAVEKLFEALDVPGKPHVNDSITTLLKAICDDVGVNYKTLNESYMLKVFNQKQRK
;
A
#
# COMPACT_ATOMS: atom_id res chain seq x y z
N MET A 1 -25.65 20.65 -38.77
CA MET A 1 -25.23 21.33 -37.53
C MET A 1 -25.33 20.40 -36.33
N GLU A 2 -26.44 19.68 -36.16
CA GLU A 2 -26.65 18.72 -35.05
C GLU A 2 -25.59 17.61 -34.95
N LEU A 3 -25.13 17.06 -36.08
CA LEU A 3 -24.06 16.04 -36.10
C LEU A 3 -22.71 16.57 -35.58
N ILE A 4 -22.43 17.86 -35.79
CA ILE A 4 -21.20 18.50 -35.31
C ILE A 4 -21.31 18.73 -33.79
N PHE A 5 -22.49 19.15 -33.30
CA PHE A 5 -22.74 19.27 -31.86
C PHE A 5 -22.70 17.91 -31.14
N ALA A 6 -23.29 16.87 -31.72
CA ALA A 6 -23.28 15.52 -31.15
C ALA A 6 -21.86 14.94 -31.06
N SER A 7 -21.02 15.15 -32.09
CA SER A 7 -19.61 14.71 -32.08
C SER A 7 -18.74 15.52 -31.11
N LEU A 8 -19.03 16.81 -30.92
CA LEU A 8 -18.33 17.65 -29.94
C LEU A 8 -18.65 17.22 -28.50
N ILE A 9 -19.93 16.97 -28.21
CA ILE A 9 -20.38 16.52 -26.89
C ILE A 9 -19.84 15.14 -26.56
N SER A 10 -19.86 14.19 -27.52
CA SER A 10 -19.32 12.85 -27.29
C SER A 10 -17.81 12.86 -27.07
N GLY A 11 -17.07 13.69 -27.82
CA GLY A 11 -15.63 13.90 -27.60
C GLY A 11 -15.33 14.48 -26.22
N LEU A 12 -16.10 15.46 -25.76
CA LEU A 12 -15.93 16.07 -24.43
C LEU A 12 -16.22 15.07 -23.30
N ILE A 13 -17.31 14.31 -23.39
CA ILE A 13 -17.65 13.27 -22.41
C ILE A 13 -16.55 12.21 -22.36
N GLY A 14 -16.05 11.76 -23.51
CA GLY A 14 -14.95 10.80 -23.60
C GLY A 14 -13.68 11.32 -22.91
N ALA A 15 -13.29 12.55 -23.20
CA ALA A 15 -12.11 13.18 -22.59
C ALA A 15 -12.24 13.28 -21.06
N LEU A 16 -13.40 13.72 -20.55
CA LEU A 16 -13.64 13.84 -19.10
C LEU A 16 -13.65 12.47 -18.41
N ALA A 17 -14.28 11.46 -19.02
CA ALA A 17 -14.29 10.10 -18.49
C ALA A 17 -12.87 9.50 -18.45
N SER A 18 -12.09 9.68 -19.52
CA SER A 18 -10.70 9.25 -19.59
C SER A 18 -9.83 9.93 -18.53
N ALA A 19 -9.97 11.24 -18.34
CA ALA A 19 -9.24 11.98 -17.32
C ALA A 19 -9.57 11.46 -15.90
N TYR A 20 -10.85 11.23 -15.60
CA TYR A 20 -11.27 10.68 -14.31
C TYR A 20 -10.68 9.28 -14.05
N LEU A 21 -10.76 8.38 -15.05
CA LEU A 21 -10.19 7.05 -14.95
C LEU A 21 -8.67 7.13 -14.74
N PHE A 22 -7.98 7.96 -15.52
CA PHE A 22 -6.53 8.14 -15.43
C PHE A 22 -6.11 8.56 -14.02
N LEU A 23 -6.73 9.59 -13.43
CA LEU A 23 -6.44 10.04 -12.06
C LEU A 23 -6.70 8.93 -11.03
N LYS A 24 -7.75 8.14 -11.22
CA LYS A 24 -8.06 6.99 -10.35
C LYS A 24 -6.98 5.90 -10.46
N TYR A 25 -6.52 5.60 -11.68
CA TYR A 25 -5.45 4.63 -11.93
C TYR A 25 -4.11 5.09 -11.37
N GLU A 26 -3.73 6.35 -11.55
CA GLU A 26 -2.48 6.90 -11.00
C GLU A 26 -2.45 6.80 -9.48
N LYS A 27 -3.53 7.20 -8.80
CA LYS A 27 -3.62 7.05 -7.34
C LYS A 27 -3.46 5.60 -6.91
N LYS A 28 -4.08 4.64 -7.60
CA LYS A 28 -3.92 3.21 -7.31
C LYS A 28 -2.48 2.74 -7.57
N LYS A 29 -1.85 3.24 -8.63
CA LYS A 29 -0.46 2.91 -8.99
C LYS A 29 0.51 3.33 -7.90
N PHE A 30 0.43 4.55 -7.36
CA PHE A 30 1.29 4.99 -6.26
C PHE A 30 1.17 4.10 -5.02
N ARG A 31 -0.05 3.71 -4.65
CA ARG A 31 -0.28 2.79 -3.51
C ARG A 31 0.32 1.41 -3.76
N LEU A 32 0.14 0.89 -4.96
CA LEU A 32 0.67 -0.41 -5.36
C LEU A 32 2.20 -0.41 -5.46
N ASP A 33 2.81 0.68 -5.92
CA ASP A 33 4.26 0.84 -5.97
C ASP A 33 4.86 0.95 -4.56
N THR A 34 4.21 1.68 -3.65
CA THR A 34 4.60 1.73 -2.23
C THR A 34 4.49 0.36 -1.58
N ALA A 35 3.39 -0.37 -1.83
CA ALA A 35 3.22 -1.74 -1.36
C ALA A 35 4.33 -2.67 -1.89
N LYS A 36 4.69 -2.58 -3.18
CA LYS A 36 5.80 -3.36 -3.75
C LYS A 36 7.14 -3.04 -3.09
N LYS A 37 7.48 -1.75 -2.92
CA LYS A 37 8.71 -1.33 -2.23
C LYS A 37 8.74 -1.88 -0.81
N LEU A 38 7.64 -1.74 -0.09
CA LEU A 38 7.51 -2.24 1.28
C LEU A 38 7.75 -3.74 1.31
N PHE A 39 6.99 -4.52 0.53
CA PHE A 39 7.03 -5.98 0.52
C PHE A 39 8.39 -6.53 0.04
N GLY A 40 8.98 -5.89 -0.97
CA GLY A 40 10.24 -6.29 -1.58
C GLY A 40 11.46 -6.03 -0.71
N ASN A 41 11.40 -5.04 0.19
CA ASN A 41 12.52 -4.67 1.06
C ASN A 41 12.40 -5.22 2.49
N ARG A 42 11.39 -6.06 2.80
CA ARG A 42 11.21 -6.67 4.13
C ARG A 42 12.35 -7.59 4.58
N TYR A 43 13.26 -7.96 3.69
CA TYR A 43 14.46 -8.73 4.04
C TYR A 43 15.45 -7.95 4.91
N ASP A 44 15.33 -6.62 4.94
CA ASP A 44 16.13 -5.71 5.76
C ASP A 44 15.23 -4.66 6.42
N LEU A 45 14.65 -5.01 7.57
CA LEU A 45 13.70 -4.15 8.30
C LEU A 45 14.33 -2.85 8.85
N ASN A 46 15.66 -2.77 8.91
CA ASN A 46 16.38 -1.56 9.32
C ASN A 46 17.03 -0.85 8.13
N GLY A 47 16.81 -1.35 6.91
CA GLY A 47 17.37 -0.78 5.69
C GLY A 47 16.61 0.47 5.26
N ASP A 48 17.35 1.43 4.70
CA ASP A 48 16.81 2.70 4.21
C ASP A 48 15.59 2.54 3.30
N GLU A 49 15.60 1.56 2.40
CA GLU A 49 14.50 1.32 1.46
C GLU A 49 13.22 0.86 2.15
N PHE A 50 13.32 0.03 3.19
CA PHE A 50 12.17 -0.38 3.98
C PHE A 50 11.64 0.78 4.82
N SER A 51 12.53 1.53 5.48
CA SER A 51 12.16 2.70 6.29
C SER A 51 11.51 3.80 5.46
N ARG A 52 12.02 4.07 4.25
CA ARG A 52 11.41 5.02 3.30
C ARG A 52 10.00 4.57 2.92
N ALA A 53 9.83 3.30 2.54
CA ALA A 53 8.52 2.76 2.18
C ALA A 53 7.53 2.83 3.36
N MET A 54 7.98 2.56 4.58
CA MET A 54 7.17 2.70 5.80
C MET A 54 6.73 4.15 6.05
N ASN A 55 7.65 5.11 5.91
CA ASN A 55 7.34 6.53 6.10
C ASN A 55 6.39 7.08 5.03
N GLU A 56 6.46 6.55 3.79
CA GLU A 56 5.54 6.91 2.70
C GLU A 56 4.08 6.48 2.99
N ILE A 57 3.84 5.49 3.87
CA ILE A 57 2.51 4.90 4.09
C ILE A 57 1.46 5.95 4.49
N TYR A 58 1.79 6.85 5.43
CA TYR A 58 0.84 7.86 5.91
C TYR A 58 0.33 8.76 4.80
N PHE A 59 1.21 9.14 3.88
CA PHE A 59 0.85 10.02 2.77
C PHE A 59 0.08 9.26 1.70
N VAL A 60 0.54 8.07 1.34
CA VAL A 60 0.02 7.28 0.23
C VAL A 60 -1.34 6.63 0.57
N PHE A 61 -1.56 6.26 1.83
CA PHE A 61 -2.77 5.61 2.34
C PHE A 61 -3.60 6.51 3.25
N HIS A 62 -3.45 7.84 3.18
CA HIS A 62 -4.12 8.79 4.09
C HIS A 62 -5.66 8.71 4.11
N TYR A 63 -6.28 8.21 3.04
CA TYR A 63 -7.74 8.01 2.99
C TYR A 63 -8.21 6.67 3.58
N ASN A 64 -7.29 5.75 3.93
CA ASN A 64 -7.64 4.43 4.41
C ASN A 64 -7.40 4.31 5.92
N GLU A 65 -8.48 4.50 6.68
CA GLU A 65 -8.44 4.40 8.15
C GLU A 65 -7.91 3.05 8.66
N LYS A 66 -8.18 1.94 7.96
CA LYS A 66 -7.70 0.62 8.40
C LYS A 66 -6.19 0.54 8.33
N VAL A 67 -5.58 1.13 7.29
CA VAL A 67 -4.12 1.20 7.17
C VAL A 67 -3.56 2.12 8.25
N LEU A 68 -4.10 3.32 8.41
CA LEU A 68 -3.61 4.28 9.42
C LEU A 68 -3.66 3.72 10.85
N ARG A 69 -4.77 3.10 11.24
CA ARG A 69 -4.91 2.42 12.55
C ARG A 69 -3.93 1.25 12.70
N ALA A 70 -3.62 0.53 11.63
CA ALA A 70 -2.63 -0.54 11.68
C ALA A 70 -1.21 -0.01 11.89
N VAL A 71 -0.90 1.18 11.36
CA VAL A 71 0.38 1.84 11.62
C VAL A 71 0.47 2.35 13.06
N GLU A 72 -0.59 2.95 13.60
CA GLU A 72 -0.65 3.35 15.02
C GLU A 72 -0.35 2.17 15.94
N LYS A 73 -1.05 1.04 15.73
CA LYS A 73 -0.82 -0.21 16.49
C LYS A 73 0.59 -0.77 16.35
N LEU A 74 1.25 -0.52 15.22
CA LEU A 74 2.64 -0.94 15.03
C LEU A 74 3.58 -0.08 15.89
N PHE A 75 3.37 1.24 15.95
CA PHE A 75 4.16 2.10 16.84
C PHE A 75 3.92 1.76 18.31
N GLU A 76 2.67 1.57 18.72
CA GLU A 76 2.34 1.12 20.08
C GLU A 76 3.08 -0.18 20.43
N ALA A 77 3.12 -1.15 19.51
CA ALA A 77 3.83 -2.41 19.73
C ALA A 77 5.36 -2.26 19.78
N LEU A 78 5.93 -1.25 19.13
CA LEU A 78 7.36 -0.96 19.13
C LEU A 78 7.83 -0.28 20.42
N ASP A 79 6.94 0.47 21.08
CA ASP A 79 7.21 1.17 22.35
C ASP A 79 7.19 0.24 23.57
N VAL A 80 6.58 -0.95 23.46
CA VAL A 80 6.53 -1.93 24.55
C VAL A 80 7.90 -2.61 24.75
N PRO A 81 8.45 -2.63 25.99
CA PRO A 81 9.66 -3.37 26.30
C PRO A 81 9.54 -4.85 25.93
N GLY A 82 10.53 -5.39 25.21
CA GLY A 82 10.52 -6.79 24.75
C GLY A 82 9.70 -7.06 23.48
N LYS A 83 8.95 -6.08 22.95
CA LYS A 83 8.33 -6.11 21.62
C LYS A 83 7.50 -7.37 21.30
N PRO A 84 6.66 -7.87 22.22
CA PRO A 84 6.00 -9.17 22.07
C PRO A 84 5.02 -9.24 20.89
N HIS A 85 4.43 -8.12 20.48
CA HIS A 85 3.36 -8.07 19.48
C HIS A 85 3.79 -7.43 18.14
N VAL A 86 5.07 -7.12 17.96
CA VAL A 86 5.54 -6.42 16.75
C VAL A 86 5.28 -7.22 15.48
N ASN A 87 5.51 -8.53 15.50
CA ASN A 87 5.28 -9.40 14.33
C ASN A 87 3.81 -9.43 13.91
N ASP A 88 2.90 -9.48 14.88
CA ASP A 88 1.46 -9.48 14.63
C ASP A 88 0.98 -8.12 14.09
N SER A 89 1.51 -7.02 14.65
CA SER A 89 1.22 -5.66 14.18
C SER A 89 1.76 -5.41 12.76
N ILE A 90 2.97 -5.88 12.45
CA ILE A 90 3.51 -5.83 11.06
C ILE A 90 2.60 -6.62 10.13
N THR A 91 2.23 -7.85 10.50
CA THR A 91 1.35 -8.69 9.67
C THR A 91 -0.01 -8.01 9.44
N THR A 92 -0.58 -7.40 10.47
CA THR A 92 -1.83 -6.64 10.37
C THR A 92 -1.71 -5.47 9.41
N LEU A 93 -0.62 -4.70 9.47
CA LEU A 93 -0.35 -3.61 8.54
C LEU A 93 -0.24 -4.10 7.09
N LEU A 94 0.52 -5.18 6.88
CA LEU A 94 0.70 -5.77 5.54
C LEU A 94 -0.62 -6.24 4.94
N LYS A 95 -1.48 -6.88 5.74
CA LYS A 95 -2.84 -7.29 5.34
C LYS A 95 -3.72 -6.09 4.98
N ALA A 96 -3.71 -5.04 5.81
CA ALA A 96 -4.48 -3.82 5.55
C ALA A 96 -4.06 -3.13 4.25
N ILE A 97 -2.74 -3.10 3.96
CA ILE A 97 -2.21 -2.58 2.69
C ILE A 97 -2.67 -3.44 1.51
N CYS A 98 -2.60 -4.78 1.63
CA CYS A 98 -3.09 -5.68 0.58
C CYS A 98 -4.58 -5.48 0.28
N ASP A 99 -5.41 -5.33 1.31
CA ASP A 99 -6.84 -5.03 1.17
C ASP A 99 -7.08 -3.71 0.41
N ASP A 100 -6.30 -2.66 0.70
CA ASP A 100 -6.41 -1.37 0.02
C ASP A 100 -6.06 -1.44 -1.49
N VAL A 101 -4.95 -2.12 -1.81
CA VAL A 101 -4.46 -2.19 -3.20
C VAL A 101 -5.18 -3.26 -4.02
N GLY A 102 -5.99 -4.11 -3.38
CA GLY A 102 -6.74 -5.19 -4.00
C GLY A 102 -5.90 -6.42 -4.32
N VAL A 103 -4.88 -6.71 -3.50
CA VAL A 103 -4.05 -7.92 -3.60
C VAL A 103 -4.65 -9.00 -2.68
N ASN A 104 -5.05 -10.13 -3.27
CA ASN A 104 -5.58 -11.25 -2.48
C ASN A 104 -4.42 -12.00 -1.79
N TYR A 105 -4.47 -12.05 -0.47
CA TYR A 105 -3.50 -12.77 0.36
C TYR A 105 -4.12 -13.91 1.18
N LYS A 106 -5.44 -14.13 1.09
CA LYS A 106 -6.16 -15.09 1.94
C LYS A 106 -5.78 -16.54 1.67
N THR A 107 -5.21 -16.81 0.51
CA THR A 107 -4.68 -18.13 0.11
C THR A 107 -3.26 -18.36 0.60
N LEU A 108 -2.57 -17.35 1.13
CA LEU A 108 -1.22 -17.46 1.65
C LEU A 108 -1.25 -17.80 3.13
N ASN A 109 -0.32 -18.65 3.55
CA ASN A 109 -0.08 -18.87 4.97
C ASN A 109 0.40 -17.55 5.60
N GLU A 110 -0.22 -17.15 6.70
CA GLU A 110 0.09 -15.91 7.40
C GLU A 110 1.55 -15.81 7.83
N SER A 111 2.16 -16.93 8.24
CA SER A 111 3.58 -16.98 8.59
C SER A 111 4.50 -16.61 7.42
N TYR A 112 4.04 -16.73 6.17
CA TYR A 112 4.83 -16.35 5.00
C TYR A 112 4.83 -14.85 4.73
N MET A 113 3.96 -14.07 5.37
CA MET A 113 4.02 -12.60 5.25
C MET A 113 5.26 -12.01 5.91
N LEU A 114 5.77 -12.68 6.93
CA LEU A 114 6.98 -12.29 7.66
C LEU A 114 8.22 -13.05 7.19
N LYS A 115 8.05 -14.19 6.49
CA LYS A 115 9.18 -14.88 5.86
C LYS A 115 9.60 -14.16 4.59
N VAL A 116 10.91 -13.97 4.47
CA VAL A 116 11.55 -13.22 3.39
C VAL A 116 12.70 -14.04 2.84
N PHE A 117 12.92 -13.95 1.53
CA PHE A 117 14.11 -14.51 0.90
C PHE A 117 15.33 -13.63 1.24
N ASN A 118 16.50 -14.23 1.45
CA ASN A 118 17.76 -13.52 1.72
C ASN A 118 17.71 -12.59 2.94
N GLN A 119 17.20 -13.09 4.07
CA GLN A 119 17.16 -12.32 5.32
C GLN A 119 18.58 -11.89 5.73
N LYS A 120 18.81 -10.57 5.80
CA LYS A 120 20.05 -10.05 6.37
C LYS A 120 20.04 -10.36 7.86
N GLN A 121 21.01 -11.16 8.31
CA GLN A 121 21.20 -11.38 9.74
C GLN A 121 21.60 -10.07 10.40
N ARG A 122 20.95 -9.75 11.52
CA ARG A 122 21.38 -8.69 12.44
C ARG A 122 22.80 -9.02 12.87
N LYS A 123 23.78 -8.24 12.43
CA LYS A 123 25.10 -8.17 13.07
C LYS A 123 25.01 -7.30 14.31
#